data_AF-A0A914ZA21-F1
#
_entry.id   AF-A0A914ZA21-F1
#
_cell.length_a   1.000
_cell.length_b   1.000
_cell.length_c   1.000
_cell.angle_alpha   90.00
_cell.angle_beta   90.00
_cell.angle_gamma   90.00
#
_symmetry.space_group_name_H-M   'P 1'
#
loop_
_entity.id
_entity.type
_entity.pdbx_description
1 polymer ?
#
loop_
_entity_poly.entity_id
_entity_poly.type
_entity_poly.pdbx_seq_one_letter_code
_entity_poly.pdbx_strand_id
1 'polypeptide(L)'
;MRFLNDQQLQMQIANAEGAHRINQGKPQPWPRRNADEEHMRWQMKCLQLNQLKAQKGEAIKSTVVSLCQVIDIPLPNIGVSTLIQDLNGDVEEMIVYNYCYNIDQVGWLKPGTILIIKEPWLRYGLSGTGVSLRIDSPSDIIFVDPTDREFLNKVEANKWYKQMSNDVEVIRGEANEYFKKGKYFDALQLYDRGIRINAELPIIMGLAAYGMHEWQKAANHFIEILKEFPGHIFAGEQLKRSMARLAEQRDGKFDFKMMHFESQKTKSETDVSDYVGPIEITEIPGKV
;
A
#
# COMPACT_ATOMS: atom_id res chain seq x y z
N MET A 1 23.53 -41.22 -18.04
CA MET A 1 24.64 -40.23 -18.08
C MET A 1 24.82 -39.69 -16.68
N ARG A 2 26.07 -39.52 -16.22
CA ARG A 2 26.39 -39.13 -14.84
C ARG A 2 25.99 -37.69 -14.59
N PHE A 3 25.21 -37.44 -13.53
CA PHE A 3 24.81 -36.12 -13.08
C PHE A 3 25.99 -35.41 -12.40
N LEU A 4 26.16 -34.12 -12.68
CA LEU A 4 27.11 -33.24 -12.00
C LEU A 4 26.67 -33.08 -10.54
N ASN A 5 27.63 -33.07 -9.61
CA ASN A 5 27.33 -32.95 -8.19
C ASN A 5 27.23 -31.48 -7.74
N ASP A 6 26.69 -31.25 -6.55
CA ASP A 6 26.27 -29.93 -6.07
C ASP A 6 27.36 -28.84 -6.09
N GLN A 7 28.65 -29.19 -6.02
CA GLN A 7 29.75 -28.23 -6.17
C GLN A 7 29.90 -27.70 -7.61
N GLN A 8 29.60 -28.52 -8.61
CA GLN A 8 29.63 -28.13 -10.02
C GLN A 8 28.39 -27.29 -10.39
N LEU A 9 27.27 -27.51 -9.70
CA LEU A 9 26.06 -26.70 -9.83
C LEU A 9 26.27 -25.29 -9.26
N GLN A 10 26.91 -25.17 -8.08
CA GLN A 10 27.24 -23.88 -7.45
C GLN A 10 28.21 -23.04 -8.31
N MET A 11 29.15 -23.68 -9.00
CA MET A 11 30.11 -23.00 -9.89
C MET A 11 29.46 -22.52 -11.21
N GLN A 12 28.40 -23.18 -11.68
CA GLN A 12 27.63 -22.72 -12.84
C GLN A 12 26.64 -21.60 -12.50
N ILE A 13 26.11 -21.58 -11.27
CA ILE A 13 25.27 -20.47 -10.77
C ILE A 13 26.07 -19.17 -10.70
N ALA A 14 27.32 -19.20 -10.22
CA ALA A 14 28.21 -18.04 -10.21
C ALA A 14 28.59 -17.52 -11.61
N ASN A 15 28.57 -18.39 -12.63
CA ASN A 15 28.84 -18.01 -14.03
C ASN A 15 27.59 -17.48 -14.76
N ALA A 16 26.39 -17.82 -14.31
CA ALA A 16 25.13 -17.37 -14.90
C ALA A 16 24.76 -15.92 -14.52
N GLU A 17 25.29 -15.40 -13.40
CA GLU A 17 25.11 -14.01 -12.97
C GLU A 17 25.87 -12.99 -13.87
N GLY A 18 26.71 -13.46 -14.79
CA GLY A 18 27.55 -12.61 -15.66
C GLY A 18 27.04 -12.32 -17.08
N ALA A 19 25.95 -12.92 -17.57
CA ALA A 19 25.60 -12.87 -19.00
C ALA A 19 24.25 -12.17 -19.28
N HIS A 20 24.34 -10.84 -19.42
CA HIS A 20 23.53 -9.93 -20.24
C HIS A 20 22.19 -10.38 -20.88
N ARG A 21 21.15 -9.59 -20.55
CA ARG A 21 20.21 -8.83 -21.42
C ARG A 21 19.77 -9.48 -22.74
N ILE A 22 18.46 -9.53 -23.05
CA ILE A 22 17.76 -8.74 -24.11
C ILE A 22 16.22 -8.73 -23.86
N ASN A 23 15.61 -7.54 -23.98
CA ASN A 23 14.17 -7.25 -24.13
C ASN A 23 13.53 -7.95 -25.34
N GLN A 24 12.27 -8.42 -25.25
CA GLN A 24 11.22 -8.20 -26.27
C GLN A 24 9.82 -8.17 -25.63
N GLY A 25 9.00 -7.20 -26.06
CA GLY A 25 7.87 -6.64 -25.32
C GLY A 25 6.55 -7.44 -25.33
N LYS A 26 5.78 -7.21 -24.25
CA LYS A 26 4.33 -7.41 -24.12
C LYS A 26 3.70 -6.06 -23.71
N PRO A 27 2.45 -5.76 -24.09
CA PRO A 27 1.78 -4.52 -23.70
C PRO A 27 1.68 -4.45 -22.18
N GLN A 28 2.18 -3.37 -21.58
CA GLN A 28 2.14 -3.21 -20.13
C GLN A 28 0.67 -3.14 -19.67
N PRO A 29 0.24 -3.98 -18.72
CA PRO A 29 -1.01 -3.73 -18.02
C PRO A 29 -0.87 -2.40 -17.27
N TRP A 30 -1.98 -1.65 -17.17
CA TRP A 30 -2.05 -0.47 -16.31
C TRP A 30 -1.38 -0.78 -14.97
N PRO A 31 -0.47 0.08 -14.47
CA PRO A 31 0.21 -0.21 -13.22
C PRO A 31 -0.86 -0.35 -12.15
N ARG A 32 -1.04 -1.57 -11.63
CA ARG A 32 -1.63 -1.72 -10.30
C ARG A 32 -0.78 -0.84 -9.38
N ARG A 33 -1.40 -0.18 -8.40
CA ARG A 33 -0.68 0.38 -7.25
C ARG A 33 -0.03 -0.79 -6.50
N ASN A 34 1.01 -1.36 -7.09
CA ASN A 34 1.96 -2.19 -6.41
C ASN A 34 2.56 -1.28 -5.36
N ALA A 35 2.37 -1.66 -4.09
CA ALA A 35 3.43 -1.97 -3.14
C ALA A 35 4.88 -1.55 -3.50
N ASP A 36 5.05 -0.34 -3.98
CA ASP A 36 6.32 0.38 -4.05
C ASP A 36 6.44 1.29 -2.82
N GLU A 37 5.84 0.94 -1.68
CA GLU A 37 6.21 1.59 -0.41
C GLU A 37 7.70 1.34 -0.10
N GLU A 38 8.27 0.21 -0.54
CA GLU A 38 9.72 -0.05 -0.50
C GLU A 38 10.51 0.59 -1.66
N HIS A 39 9.88 0.85 -2.81
CA HIS A 39 10.52 1.50 -3.97
C HIS A 39 10.42 3.03 -3.94
N MET A 40 9.53 3.56 -3.10
CA MET A 40 9.56 4.93 -2.61
C MET A 40 10.66 5.12 -1.56
N ARG A 41 11.88 4.70 -1.90
CA ARG A 41 13.12 5.23 -1.33
C ARG A 41 13.25 6.69 -1.75
N TRP A 42 12.37 7.52 -1.20
CA TRP A 42 12.41 8.95 -1.42
C TRP A 42 13.71 9.48 -0.82
N GLN A 43 14.65 9.85 -1.68
CA GLN A 43 15.41 11.07 -1.43
C GLN A 43 14.43 12.24 -1.58
N MET A 44 13.47 12.34 -0.66
CA MET A 44 12.49 13.44 -0.62
C MET A 44 13.29 14.67 -0.24
N LYS A 45 13.75 15.44 -1.24
CA LYS A 45 14.18 16.80 -1.00
C LYS A 45 12.92 17.64 -0.86
N CYS A 46 12.30 17.59 0.31
CA CYS A 46 11.17 18.45 0.64
C CYS A 46 11.61 19.89 0.42
N LEU A 47 10.97 20.61 -0.51
CA LEU A 47 11.27 22.03 -0.66
C LEU A 47 10.49 22.82 0.40
N GLN A 48 11.18 23.84 0.90
CA GLN A 48 10.63 24.81 1.84
C GLN A 48 9.60 25.68 1.12
N LEU A 49 8.56 26.12 1.82
CA LEU A 49 7.50 26.94 1.19
C LEU A 49 8.06 28.26 0.66
N ASN A 50 9.01 28.86 1.37
CA ASN A 50 9.68 30.10 0.95
C ASN A 50 10.54 29.98 -0.33
N GLN A 51 10.86 28.76 -0.77
CA GLN A 51 11.58 28.50 -2.02
C GLN A 51 10.63 28.43 -3.22
N LEU A 52 9.32 28.31 -2.98
CA LEU A 52 8.30 28.29 -4.02
C LEU A 52 8.11 29.70 -4.58
N LYS A 53 8.10 29.81 -5.92
CA LYS A 53 7.90 31.09 -6.61
C LYS A 53 6.87 30.90 -7.72
N ALA A 54 5.95 31.86 -7.81
CA ALA A 54 5.00 32.00 -8.92
C ALA A 54 4.87 33.48 -9.30
N GLN A 55 4.67 33.78 -10.58
CA GLN A 55 4.41 35.13 -11.05
C GLN A 55 2.90 35.40 -11.12
N LYS A 56 2.52 36.68 -11.03
CA LYS A 56 1.12 37.10 -11.15
C LYS A 56 0.58 36.73 -12.53
N GLY A 57 -0.46 35.88 -12.56
CA GLY A 57 -1.08 35.40 -13.79
C GLY A 57 -0.53 34.06 -14.32
N GLU A 58 0.53 33.52 -13.70
CA GLU A 58 1.07 32.20 -14.03
C GLU A 58 0.61 31.17 -13.00
N ALA A 59 0.26 29.97 -13.49
CA ALA A 59 0.10 28.78 -12.66
C ALA A 59 1.19 27.79 -13.06
N ILE A 60 2.11 27.51 -12.16
CA ILE A 60 3.23 26.60 -12.42
C ILE A 60 2.92 25.27 -11.76
N LYS A 61 2.80 24.19 -12.55
CA LYS A 61 2.74 22.84 -11.99
C LYS A 61 4.11 22.52 -11.43
N SER A 62 4.19 22.36 -10.12
CA SER A 62 5.42 22.02 -9.42
C SER A 62 5.51 20.50 -9.29
N THR A 63 6.68 19.88 -9.44
CA THR A 63 6.90 18.46 -9.09
C THR A 63 7.27 18.30 -7.60
N VAL A 64 7.00 19.33 -6.82
CA VAL A 64 7.54 19.48 -5.47
C VAL A 64 6.71 18.70 -4.48
N VAL A 65 7.42 18.07 -3.56
CA VAL A 65 6.87 17.42 -2.39
C VAL A 65 7.18 18.32 -1.20
N SER A 66 6.16 18.75 -0.45
CA SER A 66 6.35 19.56 0.76
C SER A 66 5.66 18.87 1.94
N LEU A 67 6.41 18.73 3.04
CA LEU A 67 5.89 18.25 4.32
C LEU A 67 5.38 19.45 5.11
N CYS A 68 4.09 19.44 5.44
CA CYS A 68 3.43 20.56 6.09
C CYS A 68 2.48 20.08 7.20
N GLN A 69 2.17 20.98 8.13
CA GLN A 69 1.11 20.81 9.11
C GLN A 69 0.00 21.83 8.86
N VAL A 70 -1.26 21.40 8.92
CA VAL A 70 -2.39 22.34 8.88
C VAL A 70 -2.43 23.13 10.18
N ILE A 71 -2.52 24.46 10.11
CA ILE A 71 -2.52 25.33 11.30
C ILE A 71 -3.82 26.09 11.50
N ASP A 72 -4.66 26.20 10.47
CA ASP A 72 -5.92 26.96 10.54
C ASP A 72 -7.15 26.10 10.22
N ILE A 73 -8.33 26.59 10.61
CA ILE A 73 -9.61 25.96 10.34
C ILE A 73 -9.86 26.04 8.84
N PRO A 74 -10.05 24.90 8.17
CA PRO A 74 -10.22 24.90 6.73
C PRO A 74 -11.63 25.42 6.36
N LEU A 75 -11.68 26.34 5.40
CA LEU A 75 -12.89 27.03 4.99
C LEU A 75 -13.39 26.50 3.63
N PRO A 76 -14.69 26.15 3.52
CA PRO A 76 -15.28 25.79 2.24
C PRO A 76 -15.48 27.03 1.35
N ASN A 77 -14.96 26.98 0.14
CA ASN A 77 -15.17 27.95 -0.95
C ASN A 77 -15.36 27.16 -2.28
N ILE A 78 -14.89 27.65 -3.44
CA ILE A 78 -14.83 26.88 -4.70
C ILE A 78 -14.04 25.56 -4.54
N GLY A 79 -13.07 25.56 -3.61
CA GLY A 79 -12.44 24.38 -3.04
C GLY A 79 -12.35 24.54 -1.52
N VAL A 80 -11.58 23.70 -0.84
CA VAL A 80 -11.28 23.85 0.58
C VAL A 80 -9.98 24.61 0.74
N SER A 81 -10.03 25.80 1.35
CA SER A 81 -8.83 26.62 1.63
C SER A 81 -8.42 26.52 3.10
N THR A 82 -7.12 26.43 3.39
CA THR A 82 -6.57 26.48 4.76
C THR A 82 -5.13 27.01 4.75
N LEU A 83 -4.59 27.31 5.93
CA LEU A 83 -3.18 27.63 6.11
C LEU A 83 -2.39 26.39 6.50
N ILE A 84 -1.24 26.24 5.86
CA ILE A 84 -0.27 25.17 6.14
C ILE A 84 1.06 25.79 6.55
N GLN A 85 1.77 25.10 7.44
CA GLN A 85 3.09 25.48 7.90
C GLN A 85 4.11 24.40 7.56
N ASP A 86 5.29 24.78 7.06
CA ASP A 86 6.40 23.84 6.83
C ASP A 86 7.28 23.63 8.08
N LEU A 87 8.38 22.88 7.92
CA LEU A 87 9.30 22.60 9.01
C LEU A 87 10.05 23.83 9.55
N ASN A 88 10.28 24.87 8.74
CA ASN A 88 10.95 26.09 9.18
C ASN A 88 9.99 27.06 9.87
N GLY A 89 8.69 26.83 9.71
CA GLY A 89 7.66 27.70 10.22
C GLY A 89 7.10 28.67 9.18
N ASP A 90 7.49 28.53 7.91
CA ASP A 90 6.92 29.31 6.81
C ASP A 90 5.46 28.90 6.62
N VAL A 91 4.59 29.88 6.37
CA VAL A 91 3.13 29.69 6.28
C VAL A 91 2.64 30.12 4.93
N GLU A 92 1.88 29.26 4.26
CA GLU A 92 1.24 29.57 2.98
C GLU A 92 -0.21 29.07 2.92
N GLU A 93 -0.99 29.67 2.02
CA GLU A 93 -2.36 29.25 1.74
C GLU A 93 -2.37 28.00 0.84
N MET A 94 -3.14 26.99 1.22
CA MET A 94 -3.41 25.80 0.43
C MET A 94 -4.89 25.76 0.05
N ILE A 95 -5.19 25.46 -1.22
CA ILE A 95 -6.55 25.30 -1.74
C ILE A 95 -6.69 23.94 -2.42
N VAL A 96 -7.61 23.10 -1.92
CA VAL A 96 -7.90 21.76 -2.44
C VAL A 96 -9.20 21.77 -3.23
N TYR A 97 -9.14 21.52 -4.54
CA TYR A 97 -10.30 21.41 -5.43
C TYR A 97 -10.84 19.98 -5.48
N ASN A 98 -12.01 19.82 -6.11
CA ASN A 98 -12.72 18.55 -6.27
C ASN A 98 -12.92 17.81 -4.93
N TYR A 99 -13.02 18.59 -3.87
CA TYR A 99 -13.24 18.09 -2.53
C TYR A 99 -14.72 17.71 -2.36
N CYS A 100 -15.00 16.46 -1.99
CA CYS A 100 -16.36 16.02 -1.72
C CYS A 100 -16.83 16.55 -0.36
N TYR A 101 -17.64 17.62 -0.38
CA TYR A 101 -18.20 18.29 0.79
C TYR A 101 -19.07 17.40 1.70
N ASN A 102 -19.51 16.23 1.22
CA ASN A 102 -20.49 15.37 1.88
C ASN A 102 -19.93 14.40 2.94
N ILE A 103 -18.64 14.50 3.28
CA ILE A 103 -18.05 13.75 4.40
C ILE A 103 -17.79 14.76 5.53
N ASP A 104 -18.88 15.19 6.17
CA ASP A 104 -18.95 15.93 7.45
C ASP A 104 -18.04 17.17 7.63
N GLN A 105 -17.97 18.00 6.58
CA GLN A 105 -17.37 19.35 6.58
C GLN A 105 -15.94 19.42 7.13
N VAL A 106 -15.00 19.01 6.26
CA VAL A 106 -13.55 19.30 6.33
C VAL A 106 -12.76 18.66 7.47
N GLY A 107 -13.32 17.65 8.12
CA GLY A 107 -12.72 16.98 9.28
C GLY A 107 -11.34 16.33 9.06
N TRP A 108 -10.84 16.22 7.82
CA TRP A 108 -9.55 15.59 7.53
C TRP A 108 -8.39 16.58 7.63
N LEU A 109 -8.63 17.85 7.31
CA LEU A 109 -7.65 18.94 7.39
C LEU A 109 -7.82 19.72 8.70
N LYS A 110 -7.97 19.01 9.82
CA LYS A 110 -8.00 19.64 11.14
C LYS A 110 -6.66 20.29 11.45
N PRO A 111 -6.64 21.38 12.22
CA PRO A 111 -5.40 21.90 12.77
C PRO A 111 -4.58 20.79 13.46
N GLY A 112 -3.30 20.72 13.12
CA GLY A 112 -2.37 19.70 13.59
C GLY A 112 -2.28 18.45 12.71
N THR A 113 -3.05 18.31 11.63
CA THR A 113 -2.87 17.23 10.65
C THR A 113 -1.56 17.43 9.88
N ILE A 114 -0.75 16.38 9.78
CA ILE A 114 0.51 16.38 9.03
C ILE A 114 0.26 15.83 7.63
N LEU A 115 0.72 16.56 6.62
CA LEU A 115 0.47 16.31 5.20
C LEU A 115 1.79 16.25 4.44
N ILE A 116 1.82 15.42 3.41
CA ILE A 116 2.73 15.57 2.29
C ILE A 116 1.90 15.96 1.07
N ILE A 117 2.25 17.09 0.45
CA ILE A 117 1.58 17.57 -0.75
C ILE A 117 2.42 17.19 -1.95
N LYS A 118 1.85 16.41 -2.87
CA LYS A 118 2.49 16.04 -4.14
C LYS A 118 2.01 16.98 -5.24
N GLU A 119 2.95 17.36 -6.09
CA GLU A 119 2.69 18.04 -7.35
C GLU A 119 1.70 19.25 -7.31
N PRO A 120 1.82 20.20 -6.35
CA PRO A 120 0.88 21.31 -6.29
C PRO A 120 1.08 22.27 -7.47
N TRP A 121 -0.01 22.91 -7.87
CA TRP A 121 0.04 24.09 -8.72
C TRP A 121 0.32 25.30 -7.86
N LEU A 122 1.43 25.99 -8.15
CA LEU A 122 1.74 27.25 -7.49
C LEU A 122 0.98 28.38 -8.18
N ARG A 123 0.28 29.19 -7.40
CA ARG A 123 -0.44 30.37 -7.85
C ARG A 123 -0.06 31.57 -7.03
N TYR A 124 -0.20 32.75 -7.61
CA TYR A 124 -0.11 33.99 -6.85
C TYR A 124 -1.32 34.10 -5.91
N GLY A 125 -1.08 34.28 -4.60
CA GLY A 125 -2.14 34.39 -3.60
C GLY A 125 -3.03 35.62 -3.81
N LEU A 126 -4.28 35.54 -3.34
CA LEU A 126 -5.27 36.62 -3.50
C LEU A 126 -4.87 37.92 -2.77
N SER A 127 -4.09 37.82 -1.70
CA SER A 127 -3.53 38.95 -0.94
C SER A 127 -2.41 39.70 -1.68
N GLY A 128 -1.86 39.12 -2.74
CA GLY A 128 -0.83 39.73 -3.57
C GLY A 128 0.58 39.73 -2.98
N THR A 129 0.84 39.02 -1.88
CA THR A 129 2.15 39.02 -1.20
C THR A 129 2.79 37.64 -1.06
N GLY A 130 2.11 36.55 -1.46
CA GLY A 130 2.58 35.16 -1.24
C GLY A 130 2.17 34.18 -2.33
N VAL A 131 2.57 32.92 -2.16
CA VAL A 131 2.29 31.82 -3.11
C VAL A 131 1.24 30.90 -2.52
N SER A 132 0.12 30.71 -3.21
CA SER A 132 -0.89 29.74 -2.84
C SER A 132 -0.65 28.39 -3.52
N LEU A 133 -0.73 27.31 -2.75
CA LEU A 133 -0.67 25.94 -3.24
C LEU A 133 -2.07 25.48 -3.65
N ARG A 134 -2.30 25.38 -4.95
CA ARG A 134 -3.50 24.78 -5.51
C ARG A 134 -3.30 23.29 -5.75
N ILE A 135 -4.20 22.49 -5.18
CA ILE A 135 -4.24 21.05 -5.31
C ILE A 135 -5.50 20.70 -6.07
N ASP A 136 -5.38 20.11 -7.26
CA ASP A 136 -6.53 19.81 -8.12
C ASP A 136 -7.24 18.50 -7.72
N SER A 137 -6.51 17.57 -7.09
CA SER A 137 -7.07 16.30 -6.64
C SER A 137 -6.69 16.02 -5.17
N PRO A 138 -7.66 15.65 -4.30
CA PRO A 138 -7.36 15.20 -2.94
C PRO A 138 -6.40 14.00 -2.86
N SER A 139 -6.27 13.21 -3.93
CA SER A 139 -5.32 12.07 -4.01
C SER A 139 -3.85 12.49 -3.98
N ASP A 140 -3.58 13.77 -4.21
CA ASP A 140 -2.24 14.32 -4.22
C ASP A 140 -1.75 14.66 -2.81
N ILE A 141 -2.64 14.55 -1.82
CA ILE A 141 -2.33 14.70 -0.40
C ILE A 141 -2.09 13.32 0.20
N ILE A 142 -0.99 13.16 0.91
CA ILE A 142 -0.70 11.98 1.74
C ILE A 142 -0.75 12.42 3.19
N PHE A 143 -1.54 11.74 4.01
CA PHE A 143 -1.59 11.97 5.45
C PHE A 143 -0.46 11.21 6.13
N VAL A 144 0.27 11.90 7.01
CA VAL A 144 1.35 11.31 7.81
C VAL A 144 0.80 10.95 9.19
N ASP A 145 1.05 9.72 9.64
CA ASP A 145 0.69 9.28 10.99
C ASP A 145 1.57 10.02 12.01
N PRO A 146 0.97 10.82 12.92
CA PRO A 146 1.73 11.58 13.92
C PRO A 146 2.39 10.70 15.00
N THR A 147 2.09 9.40 15.01
CA THR A 147 2.66 8.41 15.92
C THR A 147 3.85 7.65 15.33
N ASP A 148 4.09 7.77 14.01
CA ASP A 148 5.22 7.17 13.33
C ASP A 148 6.52 7.93 13.64
N ARG A 149 7.10 7.59 14.80
CA ARG A 149 8.32 8.21 15.29
C ARG A 149 9.52 7.92 14.40
N GLU A 150 9.56 6.77 13.72
CA GLU A 150 10.67 6.44 12.83
C GLU A 150 10.67 7.35 11.60
N PHE A 151 9.52 7.50 10.95
CA PHE A 151 9.35 8.41 9.82
C PHE A 151 9.63 9.87 10.23
N LEU A 152 8.99 10.35 11.30
CA LEU A 152 9.14 11.74 11.75
C LEU A 152 10.58 12.09 12.15
N ASN A 153 11.34 11.13 12.69
CA ASN A 153 12.78 11.32 12.92
C ASN A 153 13.55 11.48 11.61
N LYS A 154 13.28 10.63 10.61
CA LYS A 154 13.98 10.66 9.31
C LYS A 154 13.78 11.97 8.56
N VAL A 155 12.60 12.59 8.70
CA VAL A 155 12.27 13.87 8.06
C VAL A 155 12.42 15.08 8.99
N GLU A 156 13.06 14.90 10.15
CA GLU A 156 13.31 15.97 11.15
C GLU A 156 12.03 16.68 11.66
N ALA A 157 10.88 16.01 11.60
CA ALA A 157 9.57 16.52 11.98
C ALA A 157 9.15 16.12 13.41
N ASN A 158 10.10 15.76 14.28
CA ASN A 158 9.85 15.24 15.63
C ASN A 158 8.98 16.15 16.51
N LYS A 159 9.01 17.47 16.28
CA LYS A 159 8.18 18.45 16.98
C LYS A 159 6.67 18.21 16.79
N TRP A 160 6.27 17.50 15.75
CA TRP A 160 4.88 17.19 15.44
C TRP A 160 4.43 15.80 15.92
N TYR A 161 5.32 15.04 16.59
CA TYR A 161 4.98 13.74 17.17
C TYR A 161 3.87 13.87 18.22
N LYS A 162 2.90 12.95 18.16
CA LYS A 162 1.84 12.84 19.17
C LYS A 162 1.91 11.46 19.80
N GLN A 163 2.03 11.42 21.13
CA GLN A 163 1.90 10.16 21.86
C GLN A 163 0.43 9.77 21.92
N MET A 164 0.11 8.56 21.48
CA MET A 164 -1.22 7.98 21.53
C MET A 164 -1.14 6.55 22.06
N SER A 165 -2.27 5.99 22.48
CA SER A 165 -2.32 4.58 22.89
C SER A 165 -1.99 3.66 21.72
N ASN A 166 -1.19 2.63 21.96
CA ASN A 166 -0.96 1.52 21.03
C ASN A 166 -1.77 0.28 21.42
N ASP A 167 -2.65 0.39 22.43
CA ASP A 167 -3.58 -0.67 22.78
C ASP A 167 -4.67 -0.76 21.70
N VAL A 168 -4.75 -1.91 21.04
CA VAL A 168 -5.66 -2.18 19.91
C VAL A 168 -7.12 -2.09 20.33
N GLU A 169 -7.46 -2.50 21.57
CA GLU A 169 -8.83 -2.41 22.06
C GLU A 169 -9.23 -0.97 22.33
N VAL A 170 -8.29 -0.15 22.83
CA VAL A 170 -8.50 1.30 22.99
C VAL A 170 -8.70 1.97 21.63
N ILE A 171 -7.82 1.68 20.66
CA ILE A 171 -7.91 2.22 19.30
C ILE A 171 -9.24 1.82 18.64
N ARG A 172 -9.62 0.54 18.76
CA ARG A 172 -10.90 0.02 18.24
C ARG A 172 -12.09 0.70 18.91
N GLY A 173 -12.03 0.90 20.23
CA GLY A 173 -13.05 1.61 20.99
C GLY A 173 -13.25 3.05 20.48
N GLU A 174 -12.15 3.79 20.33
CA GLU A 174 -12.15 5.16 19.81
C GLU A 174 -12.65 5.21 18.36
N ALA A 175 -12.16 4.32 17.49
CA ALA A 175 -12.59 4.24 16.09
C ALA A 175 -14.10 3.97 15.98
N ASN A 176 -14.63 3.07 16.80
CA ASN A 176 -16.06 2.78 16.89
C ASN A 176 -16.87 3.98 17.38
N GLU A 177 -16.36 4.77 18.33
CA GLU A 177 -17.02 6.00 18.74
C GLU A 177 -17.12 7.01 17.58
N TYR A 178 -16.02 7.21 16.84
CA TYR A 178 -16.02 8.09 15.68
C TYR A 178 -17.00 7.60 14.60
N PHE A 179 -17.02 6.28 14.35
CA PHE A 179 -17.96 5.66 13.42
C PHE A 179 -19.42 5.91 13.81
N LYS A 180 -19.77 5.71 15.10
CA LYS A 180 -21.13 5.98 15.62
C LYS A 180 -21.53 7.45 15.50
N LYS A 181 -20.56 8.37 15.60
CA LYS A 181 -20.76 9.82 15.45
C LYS A 181 -20.83 10.28 13.99
N GLY A 182 -20.78 9.37 13.00
CA GLY A 182 -20.77 9.68 11.56
C GLY A 182 -19.39 10.08 11.02
N LYS A 183 -18.37 10.20 11.88
CA LYS A 183 -17.03 10.66 11.52
C LYS A 183 -16.19 9.54 10.90
N TYR A 184 -16.57 9.11 9.71
CA TYR A 184 -16.03 7.92 9.07
C TYR A 184 -14.54 8.03 8.73
N PHE A 185 -14.04 9.21 8.36
CA PHE A 185 -12.61 9.39 8.06
C PHE A 185 -11.73 9.24 9.31
N ASP A 186 -12.13 9.86 10.43
CA ASP A 186 -11.41 9.72 11.70
C ASP A 186 -11.41 8.26 12.18
N ALA A 187 -12.55 7.57 12.02
CA ALA A 187 -12.66 6.15 12.30
C ALA A 187 -11.72 5.33 11.40
N LEU A 188 -11.70 5.61 10.08
CA LEU A 188 -10.85 4.91 9.11
C LEU A 188 -9.36 5.07 9.43
N GLN A 189 -8.91 6.27 9.78
CA GLN A 189 -7.51 6.53 10.16
C GLN A 189 -7.12 5.74 11.43
N LEU A 190 -8.02 5.68 12.42
CA LEU A 190 -7.78 4.88 13.63
C LEU A 190 -7.81 3.38 13.34
N TYR A 191 -8.68 2.91 12.43
CA TYR A 191 -8.67 1.51 11.99
C TYR A 191 -7.38 1.16 11.24
N ASP A 192 -6.94 1.99 10.29
CA ASP A 192 -5.68 1.79 9.57
C ASP A 192 -4.50 1.72 10.55
N ARG A 193 -4.47 2.62 11.54
CA ARG A 193 -3.47 2.60 12.63
C ARG A 193 -3.57 1.33 13.48
N GLY A 194 -4.77 0.88 13.83
CA GLY A 194 -5.00 -0.37 14.55
C GLY A 194 -4.49 -1.59 13.77
N ILE A 195 -4.66 -1.60 12.44
CA ILE A 195 -4.15 -2.64 11.53
C ILE A 195 -2.62 -2.59 11.42
N ARG A 196 -2.01 -1.39 11.40
CA ARG A 196 -0.55 -1.25 11.42
C ARG A 196 0.07 -1.75 12.73
N ILE A 197 -0.65 -1.59 13.83
CA ILE A 197 -0.21 -1.99 15.18
C ILE A 197 -0.51 -3.48 15.46
N ASN A 198 -1.54 -4.08 14.84
CA ASN A 198 -1.93 -5.47 15.06
C ASN A 198 -2.11 -6.26 13.74
N ALA A 199 -1.43 -7.40 13.67
CA ALA A 199 -1.17 -8.24 12.48
C ALA A 199 -2.38 -8.91 11.80
N GLU A 200 -3.38 -8.15 11.33
CA GLU A 200 -4.34 -8.66 10.32
C GLU A 200 -3.79 -8.60 8.88
N LEU A 201 -2.71 -7.85 8.66
CA LEU A 201 -2.10 -7.67 7.34
C LEU A 201 -1.52 -8.99 6.75
N PRO A 202 -0.81 -9.84 7.51
CA PRO A 202 -0.39 -11.15 6.99
C PRO A 202 -1.55 -12.07 6.66
N ILE A 203 -2.71 -11.93 7.33
CA ILE A 203 -3.91 -12.74 7.06
C ILE A 203 -4.46 -12.36 5.68
N ILE A 204 -4.57 -11.06 5.41
CA ILE A 204 -5.05 -10.54 4.14
C ILE A 204 -4.07 -10.89 3.01
N MET A 205 -2.75 -10.76 3.23
CA MET A 205 -1.73 -11.18 2.25
C MET A 205 -1.78 -12.68 1.96
N GLY A 206 -1.94 -13.51 2.99
CA GLY A 206 -2.10 -14.96 2.83
C GLY A 206 -3.35 -15.33 2.03
N LEU A 207 -4.49 -14.69 2.32
CA LEU A 207 -5.74 -14.89 1.58
C LEU A 207 -5.66 -14.40 0.12
N ALA A 208 -5.01 -13.26 -0.12
CA ALA A 208 -4.81 -12.73 -1.46
C ALA A 208 -3.90 -13.63 -2.30
N ALA A 209 -2.78 -14.10 -1.73
CA ALA A 209 -1.90 -15.06 -2.38
C ALA A 209 -2.61 -16.39 -2.67
N TYR A 210 -3.48 -16.85 -1.76
CA TYR A 210 -4.32 -18.04 -1.96
C TYR A 210 -5.25 -17.86 -3.16
N GLY A 211 -5.95 -16.71 -3.25
CA GLY A 211 -6.82 -16.41 -4.41
C GLY A 211 -6.08 -16.24 -5.74
N MET A 212 -4.76 -16.02 -5.72
CA MET A 212 -3.92 -15.98 -6.92
C MET A 212 -3.30 -17.33 -7.27
N HIS A 213 -3.67 -18.41 -6.57
CA HIS A 213 -3.08 -19.75 -6.71
C HIS A 213 -1.58 -19.80 -6.39
N GLU A 214 -1.06 -18.81 -5.63
CA GLU A 214 0.33 -18.76 -5.18
C GLU A 214 0.48 -19.47 -3.82
N TRP A 215 0.23 -20.78 -3.81
CA TRP A 215 0.07 -21.59 -2.59
C TRP A 215 1.23 -21.51 -1.61
N GLN A 216 2.46 -21.46 -2.12
CA GLN A 216 3.66 -21.39 -1.29
C GLN A 216 3.75 -20.06 -0.54
N LYS A 217 3.40 -18.94 -1.20
CA LYS A 217 3.41 -17.62 -0.56
C LYS A 217 2.28 -17.50 0.46
N ALA A 218 1.09 -18.02 0.13
CA ALA A 218 -0.03 -18.10 1.06
C ALA A 218 0.33 -18.86 2.34
N ALA A 219 0.95 -20.05 2.22
CA ALA A 219 1.39 -20.85 3.35
C ALA A 219 2.42 -20.11 4.22
N ASN A 220 3.38 -19.41 3.61
CA ASN A 220 4.42 -18.67 4.34
C ASN A 220 3.81 -17.56 5.22
N HIS A 221 2.85 -16.79 4.71
CA HIS A 221 2.16 -15.75 5.50
C HIS A 221 1.36 -16.34 6.68
N PHE A 222 0.66 -17.47 6.48
CA PHE A 222 -0.05 -18.14 7.58
C PHE A 222 0.90 -18.77 8.62
N ILE A 223 2.09 -19.22 8.21
CA ILE A 223 3.13 -19.70 9.13
C ILE A 223 3.66 -18.55 9.99
N GLU A 224 3.88 -17.36 9.42
CA GLU A 224 4.33 -16.18 10.18
C GLU A 224 3.32 -15.80 11.26
N ILE A 225 2.03 -15.83 10.95
CA ILE A 225 0.96 -15.60 11.93
C ILE A 225 0.99 -16.64 13.06
N LEU A 226 1.19 -17.92 12.73
CA LEU A 226 1.20 -18.99 13.73
C LEU A 226 2.49 -19.03 14.55
N LYS A 227 3.59 -18.43 14.08
CA LYS A 227 4.80 -18.22 14.89
C LYS A 227 4.55 -17.22 16.01
N GLU A 228 3.83 -16.15 15.71
CA GLU A 228 3.50 -15.10 16.69
C GLU A 228 2.28 -15.47 17.54
N PHE A 229 1.29 -16.15 16.95
CA PHE A 229 0.03 -16.56 17.57
C PHE A 229 -0.25 -18.06 17.34
N PRO A 230 0.41 -18.97 18.08
CA PRO A 230 0.31 -20.42 17.85
C PRO A 230 -1.11 -21.02 17.97
N GLY A 231 -2.03 -20.32 18.64
CA GLY A 231 -3.42 -20.74 18.83
C GLY A 231 -4.42 -20.13 17.83
N HIS A 232 -3.95 -19.42 16.80
CA HIS A 232 -4.84 -18.69 15.88
C HIS A 232 -5.59 -19.65 14.93
N ILE A 233 -6.85 -19.95 15.25
CA ILE A 233 -7.68 -20.97 14.58
C ILE A 233 -7.74 -20.76 13.06
N PHE A 234 -8.10 -19.55 12.61
CA PHE A 234 -8.31 -19.26 11.20
C PHE A 234 -7.04 -19.41 10.34
N ALA A 235 -5.91 -18.82 10.75
CA ALA A 235 -4.61 -19.02 10.10
C ALA A 235 -4.19 -20.51 10.07
N GLY A 236 -4.48 -21.27 11.14
CA GLY A 236 -4.27 -22.72 11.18
C GLY A 236 -5.08 -23.48 10.12
N GLU A 237 -6.34 -23.10 9.91
CA GLU A 237 -7.19 -23.69 8.87
C GLU A 237 -6.73 -23.32 7.46
N GLN A 238 -6.39 -22.06 7.21
CA GLN A 238 -5.93 -21.62 5.88
C GLN A 238 -4.56 -22.17 5.52
N LEU A 239 -3.66 -22.36 6.50
CA LEU A 239 -2.39 -23.05 6.28
C LEU A 239 -2.61 -24.51 5.84
N LYS A 240 -3.52 -25.24 6.50
CA LYS A 240 -3.85 -26.62 6.10
C LYS A 240 -4.35 -26.70 4.67
N ARG A 241 -5.23 -25.77 4.26
CA ARG A 241 -5.74 -25.68 2.88
C ARG A 241 -4.62 -25.38 1.89
N SER A 242 -3.78 -24.39 2.18
CA SER A 242 -2.64 -24.00 1.31
C SER A 242 -1.67 -25.17 1.11
N MET A 243 -1.38 -25.93 2.17
CA MET A 243 -0.52 -27.13 2.10
C MET A 243 -1.14 -28.25 1.27
N ALA A 244 -2.46 -28.43 1.31
CA ALA A 244 -3.16 -29.38 0.46
C ALA A 244 -3.03 -29.02 -1.03
N ARG A 245 -3.16 -27.74 -1.39
CA ARG A 245 -2.98 -27.24 -2.76
C ARG A 245 -1.54 -27.42 -3.28
N LEU A 246 -0.54 -27.23 -2.42
CA LEU A 246 0.86 -27.55 -2.75
C LEU A 246 1.10 -29.04 -3.00
N ALA A 247 0.47 -29.92 -2.21
CA ALA A 247 0.58 -31.36 -2.40
C ALA A 247 -0.07 -31.81 -3.71
N GLU A 248 -1.22 -31.24 -4.07
CA GLU A 248 -1.86 -31.44 -5.38
C GLU A 248 -0.96 -30.99 -6.52
N GLN A 249 -0.36 -29.80 -6.43
CA GLN A 249 0.52 -29.25 -7.47
C GLN A 249 1.80 -30.08 -7.67
N ARG A 250 2.34 -30.65 -6.59
CA ARG A 250 3.59 -31.41 -6.64
C ARG A 250 3.38 -32.87 -7.00
N ASP A 251 2.37 -33.51 -6.41
CA ASP A 251 2.20 -34.96 -6.42
C ASP A 251 1.00 -35.42 -7.26
N GLY A 252 0.16 -34.49 -7.75
CA GLY A 252 -1.03 -34.81 -8.56
C GLY A 252 -2.10 -35.59 -7.79
N LYS A 253 -2.11 -35.52 -6.46
CA LYS A 253 -3.02 -36.29 -5.60
C LYS A 253 -4.27 -35.48 -5.28
N PHE A 254 -5.36 -35.78 -5.96
CA PHE A 254 -6.65 -35.11 -5.80
C PHE A 254 -7.68 -35.98 -5.09
N ASP A 255 -8.55 -35.36 -4.27
CA ASP A 255 -9.76 -36.01 -3.76
C ASP A 255 -10.91 -35.82 -4.76
N PHE A 256 -10.92 -36.68 -5.79
CA PHE A 256 -11.94 -36.64 -6.84
C PHE A 256 -13.38 -36.79 -6.32
N LYS A 257 -13.58 -37.47 -5.19
CA LYS A 257 -14.91 -37.63 -4.59
C LYS A 257 -15.39 -36.31 -4.03
N MET A 258 -14.52 -35.57 -3.36
CA MET A 258 -14.83 -34.23 -2.85
C MET A 258 -15.06 -33.25 -4.00
N MET A 259 -14.19 -33.26 -5.02
CA MET A 259 -14.35 -32.41 -6.22
C MET A 259 -15.70 -32.63 -6.90
N HIS A 260 -16.11 -33.90 -7.06
CA HIS A 260 -17.41 -34.22 -7.65
C HIS A 260 -18.56 -33.64 -6.84
N PHE A 261 -18.51 -33.77 -5.50
CA PHE A 261 -19.52 -33.20 -4.62
C PHE A 261 -19.56 -31.67 -4.67
N GLU A 262 -18.41 -31.00 -4.72
CA GLU A 262 -18.33 -29.54 -4.82
C GLU A 262 -18.86 -29.02 -6.16
N SER A 263 -18.58 -29.73 -7.25
CA SER A 263 -19.06 -29.36 -8.59
C SER A 263 -20.59 -29.35 -8.73
N GLN A 264 -21.30 -30.07 -7.84
CA GLN A 264 -22.76 -30.13 -7.83
C GLN A 264 -23.42 -28.92 -7.15
N LYS A 265 -22.65 -28.05 -6.48
CA LYS A 265 -23.18 -26.84 -5.85
C LYS A 265 -23.30 -25.71 -6.87
N THR A 266 -24.39 -24.94 -6.84
CA THR A 266 -24.62 -23.83 -7.78
C THR A 266 -23.58 -22.74 -7.60
N LYS A 267 -22.79 -22.43 -8.65
CA LYS A 267 -21.78 -21.37 -8.71
C LYS A 267 -20.58 -21.55 -7.76
N SER A 268 -19.97 -22.72 -7.70
CA SER A 268 -18.64 -22.88 -7.08
C SER A 268 -17.59 -23.36 -8.08
N GLU A 269 -16.55 -22.57 -8.26
CA GLU A 269 -15.25 -23.10 -8.70
C GLU A 269 -14.77 -24.07 -7.62
N THR A 270 -14.32 -25.25 -8.03
CA THR A 270 -13.74 -26.25 -7.11
C THR A 270 -12.42 -25.71 -6.59
N ASP A 271 -12.25 -25.68 -5.27
CA ASP A 271 -11.03 -25.20 -4.63
C ASP A 271 -9.95 -26.29 -4.73
N VAL A 272 -9.27 -26.37 -5.87
CA VAL A 272 -8.21 -27.33 -6.20
C VAL A 272 -7.05 -26.65 -6.95
N SER A 273 -5.87 -27.26 -6.91
CA SER A 273 -4.69 -26.82 -7.67
C SER A 273 -4.56 -27.51 -9.03
N ASP A 274 -3.67 -27.02 -9.89
CA ASP A 274 -3.31 -27.67 -11.14
C ASP A 274 -2.11 -28.60 -10.95
N TYR A 275 -2.11 -29.74 -11.65
CA TYR A 275 -0.95 -30.64 -11.73
C TYR A 275 -0.55 -30.83 -13.19
N VAL A 276 0.68 -30.41 -13.51
CA VAL A 276 1.31 -30.72 -14.79
C VAL A 276 2.20 -31.94 -14.55
N GLY A 277 1.71 -33.11 -14.98
CA GLY A 277 2.42 -34.37 -14.82
C GLY A 277 3.77 -34.41 -15.55
N PRO A 278 4.48 -35.55 -15.54
CA PRO A 278 5.71 -35.70 -16.34
C PRO A 278 5.35 -35.59 -17.82
N ILE A 279 5.47 -34.39 -18.38
CA ILE A 279 5.28 -34.13 -19.80
C ILE A 279 6.60 -34.41 -20.49
N GLU A 280 6.59 -35.40 -21.38
CA GLU A 280 7.67 -35.64 -22.33
C GLU A 280 7.28 -35.00 -23.68
N ILE A 281 8.11 -34.08 -24.17
CA ILE A 281 7.93 -33.49 -25.49
C ILE A 281 8.62 -34.41 -26.50
N THR A 282 7.84 -35.06 -27.37
CA THR A 282 8.37 -35.91 -28.45
C THR A 282 8.07 -35.28 -29.80
N GLU A 283 9.04 -35.26 -30.71
CA GLU A 283 8.81 -34.84 -32.09
C GLU A 283 7.93 -35.85 -32.83
N ILE A 284 6.92 -35.36 -33.54
CA ILE A 284 6.09 -36.18 -34.42
C ILE A 284 6.76 -36.19 -35.81
N PRO A 285 7.30 -37.32 -36.28
CA PRO A 285 7.94 -37.36 -37.60
C PRO A 285 6.90 -37.09 -38.70
N GLY A 286 7.16 -36.09 -39.55
CA GLY A 286 6.42 -35.86 -40.79
C GLY A 286 5.53 -34.61 -40.90
N LYS A 287 5.64 -33.62 -40.02
CA LYS A 287 5.03 -32.29 -40.23
C LYS A 287 6.10 -31.21 -40.29
N VAL A 288 6.33 -30.68 -41.49
CA VAL A 288 6.98 -29.37 -41.76
C VAL A 288 5.88 -28.34 -41.94
#